data_AF-A0AAP8HU16-F1
#
_entry.id   AF-A0AAP8HU16-F1
#
_cell.length_a   1.000
_cell.length_b   1.000
_cell.length_c   1.000
_cell.angle_alpha   90.00
_cell.angle_beta   90.00
_cell.angle_gamma   90.00
#
_symmetry.space_group_name_H-M   'P 1'
#
loop_
_entity.id
_entity.type
_entity.pdbx_description
1 polymer ?
#
loop_
_entity_poly.entity_id
_entity_poly.type
_entity_poly.pdbx_seq_one_letter_code
_entity_poly.pdbx_strand_id
1 'polypeptide(L)' 'MKIIKGLLLLLPLAASFPALSGEFSGKVIKLGIDPTFPPLEYKNPQGKLTGFGVDIAQALCDQMQAK' A
#
# COMPACT_ATOMS: atom_id res chain seq x y z
N MET A 1 39.12 12.41 29.10
CA MET A 1 37.79 13.07 29.02
C MET A 1 37.60 13.97 27.78
N LYS A 2 38.21 13.63 26.62
CA LYS A 2 38.07 14.39 25.35
C LYS A 2 37.30 13.61 24.27
N ILE A 3 37.37 12.29 24.31
CA ILE A 3 36.72 11.37 23.34
C ILE A 3 35.20 11.20 23.53
N ILE A 4 34.67 11.45 24.73
CA ILE A 4 33.22 11.35 25.00
C ILE A 4 32.41 12.57 24.53
N LYS A 5 33.05 13.71 24.28
CA LYS A 5 32.38 14.94 23.84
C LYS A 5 32.14 14.98 22.32
N GLY A 6 32.93 14.24 21.54
CA GLY A 6 32.81 14.20 20.08
C GLY A 6 31.69 13.29 19.56
N LEU A 7 31.31 12.27 20.34
CA LEU A 7 30.30 11.29 19.94
C LEU A 7 28.86 11.81 20.11
N LEU A 8 28.67 12.88 20.88
CA LEU A 8 27.34 13.45 21.17
C LEU A 8 26.85 14.45 20.10
N LEU A 9 27.66 14.78 19.10
CA LEU A 9 27.40 15.86 18.14
C LEU A 9 26.96 15.38 16.73
N LEU A 10 26.78 14.07 16.54
CA LEU A 10 26.40 13.45 15.26
C LEU A 10 24.99 12.85 15.23
N LEU A 11 24.21 12.97 16.31
CA LEU A 11 22.87 12.38 16.41
C LEU A 11 21.72 13.08 15.66
N PRO A 12 21.75 14.37 15.23
CA PRO A 12 20.57 14.95 14.58
C PRO A 12 20.46 14.69 13.07
N LEU A 13 21.47 14.10 12.40
CA LEU A 13 21.46 14.03 10.93
C LEU A 13 20.62 12.88 10.33
N ALA A 14 20.05 12.01 11.17
CA ALA A 14 19.22 10.88 10.71
C ALA A 14 17.72 11.22 10.57
N ALA A 15 17.28 12.43 10.96
CA ALA A 15 15.87 12.81 11.00
C ALA A 15 15.38 13.66 9.81
N SER A 16 16.25 13.97 8.84
CA SER A 16 15.97 15.00 7.82
C SER A 16 15.45 14.47 6.48
N PHE A 17 14.95 13.23 6.42
CA PHE A 17 14.19 12.76 5.26
C PHE A 17 12.72 12.60 5.68
N PRO A 18 11.86 13.61 5.46
CA PRO A 18 10.44 13.31 5.31
C PRO A 18 10.35 12.39 4.09
N ALA A 19 10.12 11.11 4.33
CA ALA A 19 9.84 10.16 3.27
C ALA A 19 8.63 10.69 2.50
N LEU A 20 8.86 11.26 1.32
CA LEU A 20 7.81 11.63 0.37
C LEU A 20 7.29 10.36 -0.31
N SER A 21 6.98 9.34 0.48
CA SER A 21 6.34 8.12 0.03
C SER A 21 4.87 8.45 -0.14
N GLY A 22 4.31 8.24 -1.33
CA GLY A 22 2.87 8.37 -1.55
C GLY A 22 2.13 7.44 -0.58
N GLU A 23 1.54 8.00 0.46
CA GLU A 23 0.87 7.23 1.50
C GLU A 23 -0.55 6.86 1.05
N PHE A 24 -0.69 5.61 0.61
CA PHE A 24 -1.98 5.01 0.26
C PHE A 24 -2.67 4.34 1.45
N SER A 25 -2.00 4.28 2.61
CA SER A 25 -2.56 3.69 3.82
C SER A 25 -3.89 4.36 4.20
N GLY A 26 -4.93 3.55 4.35
CA GLY A 26 -6.30 3.98 4.65
C GLY A 26 -7.03 4.72 3.52
N LYS A 27 -6.44 4.87 2.32
CA LYS A 27 -7.13 5.47 1.16
C LYS A 27 -8.08 4.46 0.53
N VAL A 28 -9.20 4.96 0.01
CA VAL A 28 -10.15 4.17 -0.78
C VAL A 28 -9.75 4.23 -2.25
N ILE A 29 -9.48 3.08 -2.85
CA ILE A 29 -9.15 2.92 -4.26
C ILE A 29 -10.41 2.50 -5.03
N LYS A 30 -10.75 3.25 -6.08
CA LYS A 30 -11.87 2.93 -6.98
C LYS A 30 -11.32 2.25 -8.22
N LEU A 31 -11.46 0.94 -8.28
CA LEU A 31 -11.07 0.14 -9.44
C LEU A 31 -12.25 0.00 -10.41
N GLY A 32 -12.05 0.39 -11.66
CA GLY A 32 -12.99 0.07 -12.75
C GLY A 32 -12.71 -1.35 -13.25
N ILE A 33 -13.77 -2.13 -13.44
CA ILE A 33 -13.68 -3.53 -13.88
C ILE A 33 -14.77 -3.84 -14.92
N ASP A 34 -14.55 -4.86 -15.74
CA ASP A 34 -15.55 -5.39 -16.66
C ASP A 34 -15.98 -6.81 -16.20
N PRO A 35 -17.15 -6.96 -15.54
CA PRO A 35 -17.57 -8.23 -14.94
C PRO A 35 -18.16 -9.22 -15.96
N THR A 36 -17.75 -9.15 -17.23
CA THR A 36 -18.22 -10.04 -18.31
C THR A 36 -17.19 -11.05 -18.77
N PHE A 37 -16.02 -11.13 -18.11
CA PHE A 37 -14.88 -11.90 -18.58
C PHE A 37 -14.38 -12.96 -17.57
N PRO A 38 -15.15 -14.03 -17.33
CA PRO A 38 -14.67 -15.16 -16.52
C PRO A 38 -13.50 -15.89 -17.20
N PRO A 39 -12.51 -16.39 -16.43
CA PRO A 39 -12.42 -16.41 -14.95
C PRO A 39 -11.73 -15.17 -14.33
N LEU A 40 -11.41 -14.15 -15.13
CA LEU A 40 -10.68 -12.96 -14.69
C LEU A 40 -11.55 -12.04 -13.83
N GLU A 41 -12.70 -11.62 -14.33
CA GLU A 41 -13.62 -10.70 -13.66
C GLU A 41 -15.06 -11.07 -13.99
N TYR A 42 -15.85 -11.40 -12.97
CA TYR A 42 -17.27 -11.76 -13.14
C TYR A 42 -18.07 -11.58 -11.84
N LYS A 43 -19.40 -11.67 -11.95
CA LYS A 43 -20.29 -11.76 -10.78
C LYS A 43 -20.64 -13.22 -10.48
N ASN A 44 -20.52 -13.62 -9.22
CA ASN A 44 -21.01 -14.92 -8.77
C ASN A 44 -22.57 -14.93 -8.71
N PRO A 45 -23.22 -16.08 -8.45
CA PRO A 45 -24.68 -16.16 -8.36
C PRO A 45 -25.33 -15.23 -7.32
N GLN A 46 -24.57 -14.78 -6.33
CA GLN A 46 -24.96 -13.83 -5.29
C GLN A 46 -24.78 -12.36 -5.73
N GLY A 47 -24.31 -12.12 -6.96
CA GLY A 47 -24.08 -10.80 -7.52
C GLY A 47 -22.77 -10.13 -7.08
N LYS A 48 -21.91 -10.82 -6.32
CA LYS A 48 -20.62 -10.30 -5.86
C LYS A 48 -19.54 -10.44 -6.94
N LEU A 49 -18.72 -9.42 -7.08
CA LEU A 49 -17.52 -9.43 -7.93
C LEU A 49 -16.48 -10.45 -7.43
N THR A 50 -15.96 -11.24 -8.36
CA THR A 50 -14.98 -12.31 -8.13
C THR A 50 -14.18 -12.58 -9.41
N GLY A 51 -13.19 -13.47 -9.30
CA GLY A 51 -12.26 -13.82 -10.37
C GLY A 51 -10.83 -13.38 -10.07
N PHE A 52 -9.89 -13.86 -10.88
CA PHE A 52 -8.46 -13.66 -10.68
C PHE A 52 -8.05 -12.18 -10.60
N GLY A 53 -8.65 -11.31 -11.42
CA GLY A 53 -8.38 -9.86 -11.41
C GLY A 53 -8.86 -9.19 -10.12
N VAL A 54 -10.00 -9.64 -9.58
CA VAL A 54 -10.53 -9.15 -8.30
C VAL A 54 -9.64 -9.58 -7.13
N ASP A 55 -9.10 -10.80 -7.17
CA ASP A 55 -8.20 -11.31 -6.13
C ASP A 55 -6.87 -10.55 -6.11
N ILE A 56 -6.31 -10.22 -7.29
CA ILE A 56 -5.12 -9.37 -7.41
C ILE A 56 -5.39 -7.98 -6.85
N ALA A 57 -6.52 -7.38 -7.21
CA ALA A 57 -6.89 -6.04 -6.73
C ALA A 57 -6.95 -5.97 -5.20
N GLN A 58 -7.56 -6.99 -4.57
CA GLN A 58 -7.60 -7.08 -3.11
C GLN A 58 -6.20 -7.24 -2.51
N ALA A 59 -5.37 -8.14 -3.06
CA ALA A 59 -4.01 -8.35 -2.58
C ALA A 59 -3.13 -7.08 -2.69
N LEU A 60 -3.31 -6.29 -3.74
CA LEU A 60 -2.64 -4.99 -3.90
C LEU A 60 -3.09 -4.01 -2.82
N CYS A 61 -4.40 -3.91 -2.55
CA CYS A 61 -4.91 -3.04 -1.49
C CYS A 61 -4.36 -3.45 -0.12
N ASP A 62 -4.30 -4.75 0.17
CA ASP A 62 -3.74 -5.27 1.42
C ASP A 62 -2.25 -4.92 1.58
N GLN A 63 -1.45 -5.07 0.51
CA GLN A 63 -0.03 -4.68 0.49
C GLN A 63 0.17 -3.17 0.67
N MET A 64 -0.70 -2.36 0.06
CA MET A 64 -0.66 -0.90 0.16
C MET A 64 -1.29 -0.37 1.45
N GLN A 65 -1.88 -1.25 2.27
CA GLN A 65 -2.73 -0.90 3.41
C GLN A 65 -3.89 0.04 3.03
N ALA A 66 -4.36 -0.07 1.79
CA ALA A 66 -5.48 0.69 1.23
C ALA A 66 -6.79 -0.10 1.35
N LYS A 67 -7.90 0.50 0.92
CA LYS A 67 -9.24 -0.08 0.93
C LYS A 67 -9.90 -0.06 -0.44
#